data_AF-A0A7G5EG59-F1
#
_entry.id   AF-A0A7G5EG59-F1
#
_cell.length_a   1.000
_cell.length_b   1.000
_cell.length_c   1.000
_cell.angle_alpha   90.00
_cell.angle_beta   90.00
_cell.angle_gamma   90.00
#
_symmetry.space_group_name_H-M   'P 1'
#
loop_
_entity.id
_entity.type
_entity.pdbx_description
1 polymer ?
#
loop_
_entity_poly.entity_id
_entity_poly.type
_entity_poly.pdbx_seq_one_letter_code
_entity_poly.pdbx_strand_id
1 'polypeptide(L)'
;MKTVLLRNGIRTVEEVRRAYPDQLLKMRGMGMLRFRDIERSLFPGESFTPAMPRTPVRQIKGSSLNGVLSPATVQALARGGITTVEQLRAMNPKQLMKIDGFGVHKLREIERVFFAGERREP
;
A
#
# COMPACT_ATOMS: atom_id res chain seq x y z
N MET A 1 -2.73 -6.30 25.91
CA MET A 1 -1.27 -6.51 25.73
C MET A 1 -0.74 -7.67 26.60
N LYS A 2 -0.92 -7.63 27.94
CA LYS A 2 -0.44 -8.67 28.88
C LYS A 2 -0.71 -10.13 28.47
N THR A 3 -1.92 -10.43 27.99
CA THR A 3 -2.31 -11.80 27.65
C THR A 3 -1.52 -12.40 26.48
N VAL A 4 -1.05 -11.59 25.53
CA VAL A 4 -0.29 -12.08 24.36
C VAL A 4 1.13 -12.44 24.77
N LEU A 5 1.79 -11.58 25.56
CA LEU A 5 3.15 -11.84 26.06
C LEU A 5 3.20 -13.09 26.94
N LEU A 6 2.27 -13.21 27.90
CA LEU A 6 2.20 -14.38 28.78
C LEU A 6 1.92 -15.69 28.02
N ARG A 7 1.05 -15.66 27.01
CA ARG A 7 0.75 -16.83 26.17
C ARG A 7 1.93 -17.26 25.30
N ASN A 8 2.86 -16.35 25.00
CA ASN A 8 4.08 -16.64 24.26
C ASN A 8 5.29 -16.84 25.21
N GLY A 9 5.03 -17.03 26.51
CA GLY A 9 6.06 -17.38 27.50
C GLY A 9 6.84 -16.19 28.06
N ILE A 10 6.54 -14.95 27.66
CA ILE A 10 7.16 -13.74 28.22
C ILE A 10 6.46 -13.35 29.50
N ARG A 11 7.23 -13.31 30.60
CA ARG A 11 6.79 -12.98 31.95
C ARG A 11 7.44 -11.72 32.49
N THR A 12 8.60 -11.31 31.95
CA THR A 12 9.35 -10.14 32.42
C THR A 12 9.56 -9.08 31.33
N VAL A 13 9.89 -7.85 31.72
CA VAL A 13 10.16 -6.75 30.77
C VAL A 13 11.48 -6.98 30.04
N GLU A 14 12.45 -7.59 30.72
CA GLU A 14 13.78 -7.94 30.22
C GLU A 14 13.68 -8.99 29.11
N GLU A 15 12.76 -9.94 29.23
CA GLU A 15 12.44 -10.90 28.16
C GLU A 15 11.83 -10.21 26.94
N VAL A 16 10.99 -9.19 27.13
CA VAL A 16 10.48 -8.37 26.01
C VAL A 16 11.62 -7.65 25.30
N ARG A 17 12.56 -7.08 26.07
CA ARG A 17 13.75 -6.40 25.52
C ARG A 17 14.65 -7.33 24.73
N ARG A 18 14.83 -8.57 25.18
CA ARG A 18 15.62 -9.59 24.45
C ARG A 18 14.91 -10.11 23.19
N ALA A 19 13.58 -10.16 23.20
CA ALA A 19 12.80 -10.64 22.06
C ALA A 19 12.57 -9.57 20.98
N TYR A 20 12.87 -8.31 21.27
CA TYR A 20 12.73 -7.22 20.31
C TYR A 20 13.84 -7.25 19.25
N PRO A 21 13.55 -6.93 17.98
CA PRO A 21 12.23 -6.72 17.37
C PRO A 21 11.62 -7.98 16.73
N ASP A 22 12.46 -8.87 16.18
CA ASP A 22 12.01 -9.95 15.29
C ASP A 22 11.23 -11.06 15.99
N GLN A 23 11.62 -11.42 17.22
CA GLN A 23 11.00 -12.54 17.93
C GLN A 23 9.61 -12.17 18.44
N LEU A 24 9.40 -10.90 18.81
CA LEU A 24 8.08 -10.35 19.11
C LEU A 24 7.15 -10.45 17.89
N LEU A 25 7.58 -10.02 16.71
CA LEU A 25 6.75 -10.10 15.49
C LEU A 25 6.40 -11.54 15.07
N LYS A 26 7.19 -12.54 15.49
CA LYS A 26 6.91 -13.97 15.25
C LYS A 26 5.91 -14.56 16.24
N MET A 27 5.53 -13.84 17.30
CA MET A 27 4.62 -14.35 18.33
C MET A 27 3.19 -14.50 17.83
N ARG A 28 2.53 -15.58 18.27
CA ARG A 28 1.14 -15.82 17.89
C ARG A 28 0.24 -14.74 18.46
N GLY A 29 -0.49 -14.05 17.58
CA GLY A 29 -1.37 -12.94 17.96
C GLY A 29 -0.66 -11.61 18.15
N MET A 30 0.63 -11.51 17.80
CA MET A 30 1.38 -10.25 17.79
C MET A 30 1.32 -9.61 16.41
N GLY A 31 0.32 -8.75 16.21
CA GLY A 31 0.21 -7.90 15.02
C GLY A 31 0.89 -6.54 15.23
N MET A 32 1.09 -5.80 14.14
CA MET A 32 1.77 -4.49 14.14
C MET A 32 1.19 -3.48 15.14
N LEU A 33 -0.13 -3.47 15.37
CA LEU A 33 -0.76 -2.60 16.36
C LEU A 33 -0.24 -2.87 17.78
N ARG A 34 -0.25 -4.14 18.19
CA ARG A 34 0.20 -4.55 19.53
C ARG A 34 1.72 -4.43 19.68
N PHE A 35 2.45 -4.67 18.60
CA PHE A 35 3.89 -4.44 18.57
C PHE A 35 4.22 -2.96 18.81
N ARG A 36 3.51 -2.04 18.15
CA ARG A 36 3.65 -0.59 18.39
C ARG A 36 3.28 -0.16 19.80
N ASP A 37 2.28 -0.79 20.42
CA ASP A 37 1.95 -0.52 21.82
C ASP A 37 3.12 -0.88 22.76
N ILE A 38 3.83 -1.97 22.47
CA ILE A 38 5.05 -2.39 23.19
C ILE A 38 6.16 -1.38 22.97
N GLU A 39 6.42 -0.97 21.72
CA GLU A 39 7.44 0.04 21.38
C GLU A 39 7.21 1.34 22.16
N ARG A 40 5.98 1.88 22.12
CA ARG A 40 5.63 3.11 22.85
C ARG A 40 5.83 3.00 24.35
N SER A 41 5.63 1.81 24.92
CA SER A 41 5.66 1.61 26.36
C SER A 41 7.07 1.30 26.90
N LEU A 42 7.86 0.52 26.15
CA LEU A 42 9.14 -0.03 26.62
C LEU A 42 10.37 0.53 25.92
N PHE A 43 10.20 1.12 24.73
CA PHE A 43 11.26 1.65 23.88
C PHE A 43 10.92 3.07 23.40
N PRO A 44 10.74 4.04 24.32
CA PRO A 44 10.45 5.40 23.92
C PRO A 44 11.61 5.96 23.08
N GLY A 45 11.33 6.28 21.81
CA GLY A 45 12.32 6.81 20.87
C GLY A 45 12.91 5.80 19.88
N GLU A 46 12.69 4.50 20.08
CA GLU A 46 13.01 3.49 19.07
C GLU A 46 11.73 3.07 18.32
N SER A 47 11.81 3.05 16.99
CA SER A 47 10.76 2.50 16.15
C SER A 47 11.39 1.53 15.17
N PHE A 48 11.13 0.25 15.38
CA PHE A 48 11.40 -0.78 14.41
C PHE A 48 10.46 -0.62 13.22
N THR A 49 11.04 -0.30 12.08
CA THR A 49 10.34 -0.35 10.80
C THR A 49 10.70 -1.67 10.13
N PRO A 50 9.78 -2.66 10.07
CA PRO A 50 10.06 -3.88 9.35
C PRO A 50 10.42 -3.51 7.90
N ALA A 51 11.54 -4.03 7.41
CA ALA A 51 11.88 -3.93 6.01
C ALA A 51 10.77 -4.64 5.24
N MET A 52 9.83 -3.86 4.66
CA MET A 52 8.90 -4.44 3.72
C MET A 52 9.74 -4.97 2.56
N PRO A 53 9.70 -6.28 2.25
CA PRO A 53 10.27 -6.73 1.00
C PRO A 53 9.59 -5.92 -0.09
N ARG A 54 10.38 -5.06 -0.76
CA ARG A 54 9.91 -4.30 -1.92
C ARG A 54 9.59 -5.35 -2.97
N THR A 55 8.35 -5.83 -2.98
CA THR A 55 7.89 -6.66 -4.08
C THR A 55 8.05 -5.78 -5.31
N PRO A 56 8.82 -6.21 -6.33
CA PRO A 56 9.00 -5.40 -7.50
C PRO A 56 7.61 -5.08 -8.03
N VAL A 57 7.36 -3.78 -8.19
CA VAL A 57 6.10 -3.28 -8.72
C VAL A 57 5.87 -3.97 -10.06
N ARG A 58 4.83 -4.80 -10.15
CA ARG A 58 4.52 -5.55 -11.37
C ARG A 58 4.13 -4.55 -12.46
N GLN A 59 5.04 -4.32 -13.41
CA GLN A 59 4.78 -3.48 -14.58
C GLN A 59 3.95 -4.24 -15.61
N ILE A 60 3.07 -3.54 -16.31
CA ILE A 60 2.32 -4.12 -17.44
C ILE A 60 3.21 -4.05 -18.68
N LYS A 61 3.56 -5.21 -19.25
CA LYS A 61 4.43 -5.28 -20.42
C LYS A 61 3.88 -4.43 -21.57
N GLY A 62 4.70 -3.53 -22.11
CA GLY A 62 4.34 -2.67 -23.24
C GLY A 62 3.43 -1.49 -22.91
N SER A 63 3.11 -1.24 -21.63
CA SER A 63 2.34 -0.05 -21.26
C SER A 63 3.24 1.17 -21.05
N SER A 64 2.92 2.28 -21.73
CA SER A 64 3.58 3.58 -21.51
C SER A 64 3.07 4.30 -20.26
N LEU A 65 2.11 3.73 -19.55
CA LEU A 65 1.55 4.25 -18.30
C LEU A 65 2.34 3.79 -17.05
N ASN A 66 3.25 2.81 -17.19
CA ASN A 66 4.10 2.35 -16.11
C ASN A 66 5.00 3.49 -15.60
N GLY A 67 5.07 3.67 -14.29
CA GLY A 67 5.90 4.72 -13.66
C GLY A 67 5.28 6.12 -13.70
N VAL A 68 4.26 6.34 -14.54
CA VAL A 68 3.49 7.60 -14.61
C VAL A 68 2.27 7.54 -13.69
N LEU A 69 1.56 6.40 -13.70
CA LEU A 69 0.43 6.12 -12.82
C LEU A 69 0.80 5.05 -11.78
N SER A 70 0.04 4.99 -10.69
CA SER A 70 0.18 3.93 -9.71
C SER A 70 -0.02 2.56 -10.36
N PRO A 71 0.66 1.50 -9.88
CA PRO A 71 0.63 0.18 -10.52
C PRO A 71 -0.78 -0.42 -10.54
N ALA A 72 -1.56 -0.16 -9.48
CA ALA A 72 -2.95 -0.57 -9.39
C ALA A 72 -3.83 0.15 -10.42
N THR A 73 -3.50 1.38 -10.82
CA THR A 73 -4.24 2.13 -11.85
C THR A 73 -3.84 1.64 -13.24
N VAL A 74 -2.55 1.44 -13.50
CA VAL A 74 -2.06 0.83 -14.76
C VAL A 74 -2.67 -0.55 -14.97
N GLN A 75 -2.73 -1.38 -13.91
CA GLN A 75 -3.33 -2.71 -14.00
C GLN A 75 -4.83 -2.67 -14.30
N ALA A 76 -5.57 -1.73 -13.70
CA ALA A 76 -7.00 -1.57 -13.99
C ALA A 76 -7.23 -1.13 -15.45
N LEU A 77 -6.47 -0.14 -15.94
CA LEU A 77 -6.53 0.31 -17.33
C LEU A 77 -6.17 -0.81 -18.32
N ALA A 78 -5.15 -1.60 -18.01
CA ALA A 78 -4.75 -2.73 -18.84
C ALA A 78 -5.84 -3.82 -18.95
N ARG A 79 -6.63 -4.04 -17.89
CA ARG A 79 -7.81 -4.93 -17.97
C ARG A 79 -8.87 -4.40 -18.93
N GLY A 80 -9.01 -3.08 -19.00
CA GLY A 80 -9.86 -2.39 -19.97
C GLY A 80 -9.22 -2.23 -21.36
N GLY A 81 -8.06 -2.84 -21.62
CA GLY A 81 -7.35 -2.74 -22.90
C GLY A 81 -6.62 -1.42 -23.15
N ILE A 82 -6.51 -0.55 -22.13
CA ILE A 82 -5.84 0.75 -22.23
C ILE A 82 -4.41 0.59 -21.70
N THR A 83 -3.44 0.67 -22.60
CA THR A 83 -2.02 0.53 -22.25
C THR A 83 -1.19 1.77 -22.61
N THR A 84 -1.73 2.69 -23.41
CA THR A 84 -1.02 3.91 -23.82
C THR A 84 -1.71 5.20 -23.37
N VAL A 85 -0.96 6.30 -23.36
CA VAL A 85 -1.47 7.64 -23.02
C VAL A 85 -2.48 8.12 -24.06
N GLU A 86 -2.26 7.82 -25.34
CA GLU A 86 -3.14 8.20 -26.44
C GLU A 86 -4.50 7.50 -26.32
N GLN A 87 -4.48 6.19 -26.04
CA GLN A 87 -5.70 5.43 -25.76
C GLN A 87 -6.44 5.97 -24.54
N LEU A 88 -5.70 6.34 -23.49
CA LEU A 88 -6.29 6.93 -22.29
C LEU A 88 -6.94 8.29 -22.56
N ARG A 89 -6.30 9.14 -23.36
CA ARG A 89 -6.81 10.48 -23.74
C ARG A 89 -8.02 10.41 -24.67
N ALA A 90 -8.10 9.37 -25.49
CA ALA A 90 -9.25 9.11 -26.37
C ALA A 90 -10.51 8.66 -25.61
N MET A 91 -10.36 8.22 -24.35
CA MET A 91 -11.47 7.74 -23.52
C MET A 91 -12.13 8.86 -22.73
N ASN A 92 -13.46 8.86 -22.69
CA ASN A 92 -14.22 9.74 -21.81
C ASN A 92 -14.15 9.24 -20.35
N PRO A 93 -14.08 10.13 -19.34
CA PRO A 93 -14.19 9.76 -17.91
C PRO A 93 -15.33 8.78 -17.59
N LYS A 94 -16.51 8.95 -18.21
CA LYS A 94 -17.66 8.05 -18.01
C LYS A 94 -17.39 6.63 -18.54
N GLN A 95 -16.57 6.47 -19.56
CA GLN A 95 -16.17 5.17 -20.09
C GLN A 95 -15.09 4.52 -19.22
N LEU A 96 -14.15 5.31 -18.69
CA LEU A 96 -13.14 4.82 -17.75
C LEU A 96 -13.78 4.26 -16.48
N MET A 97 -14.85 4.89 -15.98
CA MET A 97 -15.61 4.43 -14.82
C MET A 97 -16.37 3.10 -15.04
N LYS A 98 -16.45 2.59 -16.27
CA LYS A 98 -17.04 1.26 -16.57
C LYS A 98 -16.01 0.13 -16.49
N ILE A 99 -14.73 0.43 -16.33
CA ILE A 99 -13.67 -0.58 -16.23
C ILE A 99 -13.76 -1.24 -14.85
N ASP A 100 -13.70 -2.57 -14.83
CA ASP A 100 -13.76 -3.33 -13.58
C ASP A 100 -12.59 -3.01 -12.64
N GLY A 101 -12.90 -2.75 -11.37
CA GLY A 101 -11.95 -2.26 -10.37
C GLY A 101 -11.45 -0.83 -10.60
N PHE A 102 -12.11 -0.06 -11.47
CA PHE A 102 -11.82 1.34 -11.71
C PHE A 102 -12.81 2.25 -10.95
N GLY A 103 -12.29 3.15 -10.12
CA GLY A 103 -13.10 4.01 -9.26
C GLY A 103 -12.59 5.44 -9.18
N VAL A 104 -13.34 6.29 -8.47
CA VAL A 104 -13.12 7.75 -8.41
C VAL A 104 -11.69 8.13 -8.02
N HIS A 105 -11.03 7.39 -7.13
CA HIS A 105 -9.64 7.66 -6.75
C HIS A 105 -8.65 7.51 -7.92
N LYS A 106 -8.87 6.51 -8.79
CA LYS A 106 -8.04 6.29 -9.98
C LYS A 106 -8.33 7.32 -11.05
N LEU A 107 -9.60 7.70 -11.21
CA LEU A 107 -9.98 8.78 -12.11
C LEU A 107 -9.30 10.10 -11.71
N ARG A 108 -9.36 10.46 -10.43
CA ARG A 108 -8.68 11.67 -9.89
C ARG A 108 -7.16 11.61 -10.05
N GLU A 109 -6.56 10.44 -9.91
CA GLU A 109 -5.12 10.26 -10.18
C GLU A 109 -4.80 10.59 -11.64
N ILE A 110 -5.56 10.04 -12.58
CA ILE A 110 -5.40 10.31 -14.01
C ILE A 110 -5.65 11.79 -14.32
N GLU A 111 -6.69 12.39 -13.76
CA GLU A 111 -6.99 13.81 -13.91
C GLU A 111 -5.83 14.67 -13.44
N ARG A 112 -5.25 14.37 -12.28
CA ARG A 112 -4.10 15.10 -11.75
C ARG A 112 -2.84 14.93 -12.61
N VAL A 113 -2.62 13.76 -13.19
CA VAL A 113 -1.38 13.47 -13.93
C VAL A 113 -1.45 13.92 -15.38
N PHE A 114 -2.60 13.76 -16.03
CA PHE A 114 -2.75 14.00 -17.47
C PHE A 114 -3.64 15.18 -17.84
N PHE A 115 -4.52 15.62 -16.92
CA PHE A 115 -5.51 16.68 -17.17
C PHE A 115 -5.42 17.83 -16.17
N ALA A 116 -4.33 17.93 -15.38
CA ALA A 116 -4.15 19.02 -14.45
C ALA A 116 -4.04 20.34 -15.22
N GLY A 117 -5.11 21.14 -15.16
CA GLY A 117 -5.23 22.41 -15.88
C GLY A 117 -6.24 22.40 -17.05
N GLU A 118 -6.70 21.25 -17.50
CA GLU A 118 -7.77 21.17 -18.52
C GLU A 118 -9.13 21.16 -17.82
N ARG A 119 -9.82 22.31 -17.79
CA ARG A 119 -11.27 22.33 -17.51
C ARG A 119 -11.96 21.59 -18.66
N ARG A 120 -12.26 20.31 -18.47
CA ARG A 120 -13.20 19.59 -19.33
C ARG A 120 -14.60 19.98 -18.87
N GLU A 121 -15.29 20.76 -19.70
CA GLU A 121 -16.69 21.10 -19.50
C GLU A 121 -17.56 19.83 -19.41
N PRO A 122 -18.65 19.88 -18.62
CA PRO A 122 -19.47 18.72 -18.22
C PRO A 122 -20.15 17.95 -19.36
#